data_AF-A0A9W9YH97-F1
#
_entry.id   AF-A0A9W9YH97-F1
#
_cell.length_a   1.000
_cell.length_b   1.000
_cell.length_c   1.000
_cell.angle_alpha   90.00
_cell.angle_beta   90.00
_cell.angle_gamma   90.00
#
_symmetry.space_group_name_H-M   'P 1'
#
loop_
_entity.id
_entity.type
_entity.pdbx_description
1 polymer ?
#
loop_
_entity_poly.entity_id
_entity_poly.type
_entity_poly.pdbx_seq_one_letter_code
_entity_poly.pdbx_strand_id
1 'polypeptide(L)'
;LKSKATSPESSPEGHWSKNFAALSVHRRKDWAVTVKGFNKFVWDFEGSTTGKTENAYGIFASHGSMLIANSEEELKAHDVKNGWDWTKIPGATTMSLNSSSK
;
A
#
# COMPACT_ATOMS: atom_id res chain seq x y z
N LEU A 1 32.45 -28.62 -2.78
CA LEU A 1 32.19 -27.30 -3.41
C LEU A 1 32.20 -26.25 -2.31
N LYS A 2 33.14 -25.30 -2.30
CA LYS A 2 33.15 -24.20 -1.32
C LYS A 2 32.03 -23.22 -1.70
N SER A 3 31.17 -22.86 -0.75
CA SER A 3 30.14 -21.83 -0.94
C SER A 3 30.83 -20.50 -1.29
N LYS A 4 30.43 -19.88 -2.40
CA LYS A 4 30.89 -18.54 -2.77
C LYS A 4 30.39 -17.57 -1.70
N ALA A 5 31.28 -16.79 -1.08
CA ALA A 5 30.87 -15.77 -0.11
C ALA A 5 30.02 -14.72 -0.84
N THR A 6 28.81 -14.48 -0.36
CA THR A 6 27.86 -13.50 -0.89
C THR A 6 27.69 -12.37 0.11
N SER A 7 27.83 -11.12 -0.33
CA SER A 7 27.44 -9.94 0.44
C SER A 7 25.99 -9.56 0.12
N PRO A 8 25.25 -8.92 1.04
CA PRO A 8 23.98 -8.29 0.72
C PRO A 8 24.13 -7.27 -0.41
N GLU A 9 23.11 -7.15 -1.26
CA GLU A 9 23.06 -6.05 -2.23
C GLU A 9 22.73 -4.73 -1.53
N SER A 10 23.13 -3.62 -2.14
CA SER A 10 22.62 -2.30 -1.75
C SER A 10 21.15 -2.16 -2.14
N SER A 11 20.39 -1.33 -1.41
CA SER A 11 19.03 -0.96 -1.79
C SER A 11 18.95 -0.53 -3.26
N PRO A 12 18.06 -1.12 -4.09
CA PRO A 12 17.97 -0.77 -5.50
C PRO A 12 17.42 0.64 -5.66
N GLU A 13 18.03 1.42 -6.54
CA GLU A 13 17.59 2.78 -6.87
C GLU A 13 16.97 2.84 -8.26
N GLY A 14 15.87 3.57 -8.39
CA GLY A 14 15.22 3.71 -9.69
C GLY A 14 13.73 3.98 -9.59
N HIS A 15 13.05 3.71 -10.69
CA HIS A 15 11.61 3.79 -10.81
C HIS A 15 11.10 2.63 -11.65
N TRP A 16 10.04 1.96 -11.19
CA TRP A 16 9.43 0.83 -11.86
C TRP A 16 7.93 1.06 -12.03
N SER A 17 7.49 1.11 -13.28
CA SER A 17 6.08 1.09 -13.63
C SER A 17 5.62 -0.36 -13.77
N LYS A 18 4.61 -0.75 -12.98
CA LYS A 18 3.99 -2.09 -12.97
C LYS A 18 2.53 -1.96 -13.42
N ASN A 19 2.34 -1.66 -14.71
CA ASN A 19 1.02 -1.32 -15.27
C ASN A 19 0.00 -2.45 -15.16
N PHE A 20 0.42 -3.72 -15.24
CA PHE A 20 -0.44 -4.89 -15.01
C PHE A 20 -0.96 -5.02 -13.57
N ALA A 21 -0.42 -4.23 -12.64
CA ALA A 21 -0.88 -4.13 -11.26
C ALA A 21 -1.37 -2.71 -10.90
N ALA A 22 -1.44 -1.80 -11.87
CA ALA A 22 -1.70 -0.38 -11.67
C ALA A 22 -0.84 0.23 -10.53
N LEU A 23 0.44 -0.15 -10.48
CA LEU A 23 1.37 0.22 -9.40
C LEU A 23 2.58 0.95 -9.97
N SER A 24 3.01 1.98 -9.27
CA SER A 24 4.30 2.63 -9.48
C SER A 24 5.16 2.54 -8.23
N VAL A 25 6.46 2.31 -8.40
CA VAL A 25 7.43 2.21 -7.32
C VAL A 25 8.63 3.11 -7.62
N HIS A 26 8.97 4.00 -6.69
CA HIS A 26 10.18 4.80 -6.74
C HIS A 26 11.06 4.46 -5.53
N ARG A 27 12.37 4.22 -5.72
CA ARG A 27 13.33 4.04 -4.62
C ARG A 27 14.55 4.92 -4.79
N ARG A 28 15.04 5.43 -3.66
CA ARG A 28 16.33 6.13 -3.52
C ARG A 28 16.87 5.82 -2.13
N LYS A 29 18.15 5.47 -2.02
CA LYS A 29 18.75 4.99 -0.76
C LYS A 29 17.85 3.91 -0.14
N ASP A 30 17.56 4.02 1.16
CA ASP A 30 16.78 3.03 1.89
C ASP A 30 15.27 3.32 1.93
N TRP A 31 14.82 4.44 1.33
CA TRP A 31 13.40 4.76 1.26
C TRP A 31 12.77 4.37 -0.08
N ALA A 32 11.47 4.05 -0.02
CA ALA A 32 10.64 3.77 -1.18
C ALA A 32 9.33 4.55 -1.12
N VAL A 33 8.80 4.91 -2.28
CA VAL A 33 7.43 5.40 -2.44
C VAL A 33 6.70 4.48 -3.39
N THR A 34 5.51 4.04 -3.01
CA THR A 34 4.60 3.31 -3.89
C THR A 34 3.33 4.11 -4.12
N VAL A 35 2.83 4.09 -5.35
CA VAL A 35 1.52 4.66 -5.70
C VAL A 35 0.68 3.58 -6.35
N LYS A 36 -0.51 3.32 -5.79
CA LYS A 36 -1.43 2.29 -6.25
C LYS A 36 -2.71 2.93 -6.80
N GLY A 37 -3.01 2.58 -8.04
CA GLY A 37 -4.24 2.89 -8.75
C GLY A 37 -5.05 1.62 -9.05
N PHE A 38 -6.15 1.80 -9.78
CA PHE A 38 -6.94 0.74 -10.39
C PHE A 38 -7.46 1.20 -11.75
N ASN A 39 -7.99 0.27 -12.55
CA ASN A 39 -8.57 0.59 -13.86
C ASN A 39 -9.58 -0.49 -14.28
N LYS A 40 -10.02 -0.47 -15.54
CA LYS A 40 -11.00 -1.45 -16.08
C LYS A 40 -10.55 -2.91 -15.97
N PHE A 41 -9.26 -3.18 -15.77
CA PHE A 41 -8.67 -4.52 -15.76
C PHE A 41 -8.02 -4.90 -14.42
N VAL A 42 -7.78 -3.94 -13.54
CA VAL A 42 -7.17 -4.14 -12.22
C VAL A 42 -8.18 -3.66 -11.19
N TRP A 43 -8.62 -4.55 -10.30
CA TRP A 43 -9.57 -4.21 -9.24
C TRP A 43 -8.99 -3.21 -8.24
N ASP A 44 -9.87 -2.39 -7.64
CA ASP A 44 -9.50 -1.42 -6.60
C ASP A 44 -9.06 -2.13 -5.31
N PHE A 45 -9.91 -3.00 -4.78
CA PHE A 45 -9.61 -3.77 -3.59
C PHE A 45 -10.26 -5.15 -3.66
N GLU A 46 -9.70 -6.09 -2.92
CA GLU A 46 -10.29 -7.40 -2.67
C GLU A 46 -10.78 -7.43 -1.23
N GLY A 47 -12.02 -7.83 -0.99
CA GLY A 47 -12.58 -7.91 0.35
C GLY A 47 -13.86 -8.72 0.39
N SER A 48 -14.23 -9.15 1.59
CA SER A 48 -15.49 -9.85 1.85
C SER A 48 -16.29 -9.15 2.95
N THR A 49 -17.55 -8.83 2.64
CA THR A 49 -18.53 -8.29 3.59
C THR A 49 -19.48 -9.36 4.12
N THR A 50 -19.42 -10.59 3.61
CA THR A 50 -20.26 -11.73 4.01
C THR A 50 -19.39 -12.92 4.42
N GLY A 51 -19.74 -13.58 5.53
CA GLY A 51 -18.93 -14.68 6.08
C GLY A 51 -17.75 -14.19 6.92
N LYS A 52 -16.52 -14.64 6.62
CA LYS A 52 -15.31 -14.12 7.29
C LYS A 52 -15.00 -12.73 6.73
N THR A 53 -15.21 -11.72 7.57
CA THR A 53 -15.01 -10.32 7.20
C THR A 53 -13.52 -10.04 7.03
N GLU A 54 -13.08 -9.81 5.79
CA GLU A 54 -11.71 -9.46 5.42
C GLU A 54 -11.73 -8.20 4.55
N ASN A 55 -10.87 -7.24 4.88
CA ASN A 55 -10.75 -5.96 4.17
C ASN A 55 -12.11 -5.24 3.93
N ALA A 56 -13.01 -5.29 4.90
CA ALA A 56 -14.37 -4.74 4.76
C ALA A 56 -14.42 -3.22 4.52
N TYR A 57 -13.34 -2.50 4.82
CA TYR A 57 -13.23 -1.05 4.64
C TYR A 57 -12.28 -0.65 3.50
N GLY A 58 -11.92 -1.60 2.62
CA GLY A 58 -10.90 -1.41 1.57
C GLY A 58 -11.30 -0.52 0.38
N ILE A 59 -12.49 0.09 0.38
CA ILE A 59 -13.09 0.79 -0.77
C ILE A 59 -12.31 1.99 -1.32
N PHE A 60 -11.27 2.43 -0.63
CA PHE A 60 -10.39 3.51 -1.09
C PHE A 60 -8.91 3.06 -1.19
N ALA A 61 -8.63 1.76 -1.15
CA ALA A 61 -7.28 1.23 -1.06
C ALA A 61 -6.42 1.57 -2.28
N SER A 62 -6.99 1.64 -3.49
CA SER A 62 -6.26 1.97 -4.72
C SER A 62 -6.69 3.30 -5.34
N HIS A 63 -7.31 4.21 -4.58
CA HIS A 63 -7.76 5.54 -5.04
C HIS A 63 -6.60 6.55 -5.24
N GLY A 64 -5.50 6.11 -5.85
CA GLY A 64 -4.25 6.88 -5.94
C GLY A 64 -3.49 6.89 -4.60
N SER A 65 -3.65 5.84 -3.79
CA SER A 65 -2.99 5.74 -2.49
C SER A 65 -1.48 5.77 -2.64
N MET A 66 -0.81 6.42 -1.69
CA MET A 66 0.64 6.63 -1.68
C MET A 66 1.20 6.19 -0.33
N LEU A 67 2.12 5.23 -0.36
CA LEU A 67 2.85 4.80 0.83
C LEU A 67 4.31 5.22 0.72
N ILE A 68 4.84 5.85 1.77
CA ILE A 68 6.25 6.17 1.92
C ILE A 68 6.83 5.21 2.96
N ALA A 69 7.79 4.39 2.55
CA ALA A 69 8.47 3.41 3.37
C ALA A 69 9.92 3.86 3.60
N ASN A 70 10.21 4.61 4.66
CA ASN A 70 11.59 5.01 4.97
C ASN A 70 12.37 3.94 5.75
N SER A 71 11.68 3.04 6.45
CA SER A 71 12.23 1.84 7.08
C SER A 71 11.10 0.83 7.36
N GLU A 72 11.45 -0.43 7.63
CA GLU A 72 10.47 -1.45 8.06
C GLU A 72 9.78 -1.09 9.37
N GLU A 73 10.47 -0.39 10.27
CA GLU A 73 9.91 0.01 11.57
C GLU A 73 8.91 1.16 11.41
N GLU A 74 9.21 2.15 10.57
CA GLU A 74 8.30 3.25 10.29
C GLU A 74 7.00 2.79 9.61
N LEU A 75 7.04 1.71 8.83
CA LEU A 75 5.84 1.10 8.25
C LEU A 75 4.87 0.55 9.30
N LYS A 76 5.35 0.21 10.51
CA LYS A 76 4.51 -0.25 11.62
C LYS A 76 3.84 0.89 12.39
N ALA A 77 4.20 2.14 12.12
CA ALA A 77 3.64 3.30 12.84
C ALA A 77 2.15 3.51 12.55
N HIS A 78 1.62 2.96 11.45
CA HIS A 78 0.19 2.99 11.16
C HIS A 78 -0.56 1.93 11.97
N ASP A 79 -1.18 2.37 13.07
CA ASP A 79 -2.10 1.51 13.83
C ASP A 79 -3.44 1.36 13.09
N VAL A 80 -3.50 0.37 12.20
CA VAL A 80 -4.71 0.04 11.43
C VAL A 80 -5.83 -0.60 12.28
N LYS A 81 -5.57 -0.91 13.55
CA LYS A 81 -6.54 -1.55 14.45
C LYS A 81 -7.23 -0.53 15.37
N ASN A 82 -6.51 0.49 15.82
CA ASN A 82 -7.02 1.46 16.78
C ASN A 82 -7.15 2.85 16.16
N GLY A 83 -8.36 3.17 15.68
CA GLY A 83 -8.71 4.53 15.24
C GLY A 83 -8.26 4.91 13.82
N TRP A 84 -7.78 3.95 13.04
CA TRP A 84 -7.50 4.19 11.62
C TRP A 84 -8.77 4.56 10.86
N ASP A 85 -8.75 5.74 10.26
CA ASP A 85 -9.80 6.23 9.39
C ASP A 85 -9.58 5.69 7.96
N TRP A 86 -10.31 4.63 7.61
CA TRP A 86 -10.26 4.00 6.29
C TRP A 86 -10.75 4.92 5.15
N THR A 87 -11.35 6.07 5.47
CA THR A 87 -11.66 7.10 4.48
C THR A 87 -10.49 8.04 4.23
N LYS A 88 -9.42 8.01 5.02
CA LYS A 88 -8.26 8.91 4.89
C LYS A 88 -6.98 8.15 4.56
N ILE A 89 -7.06 7.31 3.54
CA ILE A 89 -5.89 6.57 3.03
C ILE A 89 -4.83 7.58 2.53
N PRO A 90 -3.56 7.48 2.98
CA PRO A 90 -2.52 8.40 2.55
C PRO A 90 -2.43 8.51 1.01
N GLY A 91 -2.36 9.74 0.51
CA GLY A 91 -2.29 10.05 -0.92
C GLY A 91 -3.60 9.93 -1.71
N ALA A 92 -4.61 9.24 -1.17
CA ALA A 92 -5.87 9.04 -1.88
C ALA A 92 -6.78 10.27 -1.78
N THR A 93 -7.51 10.55 -2.85
CA THR A 93 -8.68 11.44 -2.82
C THR A 93 -9.93 10.60 -2.62
N THR A 94 -10.63 10.82 -1.51
CA THR A 94 -11.73 9.98 -1.05
C THR A 94 -12.95 10.82 -0.72
N MET A 95 -14.10 10.15 -0.62
CA MET A 95 -15.31 10.76 -0.09
C MET A 95 -15.37 10.50 1.42
N SER A 96 -15.60 11.53 2.22
CA SER A 96 -15.79 11.36 3.66
C SER A 96 -17.09 10.58 3.90
N LEU A 97 -16.96 9.36 4.42
CA LEU A 97 -18.10 8.55 4.81
C LEU A 97 -18.33 8.73 6.31
N ASN A 98 -19.30 9.57 6.68
CA ASN A 98 -19.75 9.62 8.06
C ASN A 98 -20.51 8.33 8.38
N SER A 99 -19.99 7.55 9.33
CA SER A 99 -20.80 6.56 10.04
C SER A 99 -21.68 7.31 11.05
N SER A 100 -22.73 7.97 10.59
CA SER A 100 -23.80 8.44 11.47
C SER A 100 -24.67 7.24 11.89
N SER A 101 -24.12 6.32 12.69
CA SER A 101 -24.90 5.40 13.53
C SER A 101 -24.01 4.65 14.52
N LYS A 102 -23.62 5.30 15.62
CA LYS A 102 -24.03 4.97 17.00
C LYS A 102 -23.28 5.85 17.98
#